data_AF-A0A933IIS2-F1
#
_entry.id   AF-A0A933IIS2-F1
#
_cell.length_a   1.000
_cell.length_b   1.000
_cell.length_c   1.000
_cell.angle_alpha   90.00
_cell.angle_beta   90.00
_cell.angle_gamma   90.00
#
_symmetry.space_group_name_H-M   'P 1'
#
loop_
_entity.id
_entity.type
_entity.pdbx_description
1 polymer ?
#
loop_
_entity_poly.entity_id
_entity_poly.type
_entity_poly.pdbx_seq_one_letter_code
_entity_poly.pdbx_strand_id
1 'polypeptide(L)'
;IEEALWELVTRGLVTGDGIAGLRLLLTKGEAKRDPHRRFRAIRGGRAMARHVPVGRWSLLREAGDPGDRQTAGPDAVETMARQLLRRYGVVLRDLLARETRAPSWRTLLGIYRRLEARGEIRGGRFVDGFTGEQFALPEAVEALRAIRRKRDGQEAVLVSAADPLNLVGILTPGSRVSPLSGQAVLYVDGMPVEVGEPHRLRARRLDGLRER
;
A
#
# COMPACT_ATOMS: atom_id res chain seq x y z
N ILE A 1 -5.23 -7.75 33.01
CA ILE A 1 -5.66 -7.13 31.72
C ILE A 1 -4.45 -6.58 30.96
N GLU A 2 -3.66 -5.67 31.51
CA GLU A 2 -2.45 -5.15 30.84
C GLU A 2 -1.45 -6.22 30.37
N GLU A 3 -1.14 -7.19 31.23
CA GLU A 3 -0.20 -8.27 30.92
C GLU A 3 -0.72 -9.18 29.79
N ALA A 4 -2.01 -9.53 29.85
CA ALA A 4 -2.68 -10.24 28.77
C ALA A 4 -2.73 -9.43 27.46
N LEU A 5 -2.95 -8.10 27.53
CA LEU A 5 -2.89 -7.23 26.35
C LEU A 5 -1.47 -7.15 25.79
N TRP A 6 -0.45 -7.09 26.63
CA TRP A 6 0.95 -7.15 26.19
C TRP A 6 1.27 -8.48 25.51
N GLU A 7 0.85 -9.60 26.10
CA GLU A 7 1.01 -10.93 25.50
C GLU A 7 0.28 -11.05 24.15
N LEU A 8 -0.94 -10.51 24.05
CA LEU A 8 -1.70 -10.51 22.79
C LEU A 8 -1.09 -9.56 21.75
N VAL A 9 -0.62 -8.37 22.13
CA VAL A 9 0.04 -7.42 21.23
C VAL A 9 1.38 -7.97 20.73
N THR A 10 2.19 -8.57 21.60
CA THR A 10 3.46 -9.20 21.22
C THR A 10 3.25 -10.42 20.32
N ARG A 11 2.13 -11.13 20.47
CA ARG A 11 1.68 -12.19 19.55
C ARG A 11 0.99 -11.66 18.28
N GLY A 12 0.79 -10.34 18.16
CA GLY A 12 0.13 -9.72 17.01
C GLY A 12 -1.38 -10.03 16.91
N LEU A 13 -2.04 -10.39 18.02
CA LEU A 13 -3.45 -10.79 18.05
C LEU A 13 -4.41 -9.64 18.40
N VAL A 14 -3.89 -8.51 18.87
CA VAL A 14 -4.68 -7.34 19.29
C VAL A 14 -4.02 -6.06 18.80
N THR A 15 -4.83 -5.09 18.39
CA THR A 15 -4.42 -3.73 18.01
C THR A 15 -5.19 -2.69 18.84
N GLY A 16 -4.68 -1.46 18.89
CA GLY A 16 -5.29 -0.33 19.59
C GLY A 16 -5.53 0.85 18.64
N ASP A 17 -6.54 1.67 18.94
CA ASP A 17 -6.85 2.90 18.19
C ASP A 17 -5.87 4.06 18.43
N GLY A 18 -4.96 3.93 19.41
CA GLY A 18 -4.02 4.97 19.79
C GLY A 18 -2.66 4.46 20.27
N ILE A 19 -1.66 5.35 20.21
CA ILE A 19 -0.26 5.04 20.54
C ILE A 19 0.01 5.18 22.05
N ALA A 20 -0.86 5.88 22.79
CA ALA A 20 -0.71 6.12 24.22
C ALA A 20 -0.73 4.80 25.03
N GLY A 21 -1.67 3.92 24.72
CA GLY A 21 -1.74 2.59 25.34
C GLY A 21 -0.50 1.74 25.05
N LEU A 22 0.00 1.76 23.82
CA LEU A 22 1.23 1.04 23.44
C LEU A 22 2.47 1.57 24.18
N ARG A 23 2.61 2.90 24.31
CA ARG A 23 3.72 3.51 25.07
C ARG A 23 3.73 3.11 26.54
N LEU A 24 2.55 3.00 27.16
CA LEU A 24 2.43 2.51 28.54
C LEU A 24 2.89 1.05 28.67
N LEU A 25 2.52 0.20 27.71
CA LEU A 25 2.95 -1.20 27.69
C LEU A 25 4.48 -1.33 27.48
N LEU A 26 5.06 -0.50 26.61
CA LEU A 26 6.50 -0.50 26.32
C LEU A 26 7.37 0.00 27.50
N THR A 27 6.94 1.06 28.18
CA THR A 27 7.71 1.72 29.25
C THR A 27 7.66 0.98 30.60
N LYS A 28 6.75 0.01 30.77
CA LYS A 28 6.62 -0.79 32.00
C LYS A 28 7.85 -1.65 32.30
N GLY A 29 8.64 -2.01 31.28
CA GLY A 29 9.92 -2.72 31.44
C GLY A 29 11.04 -1.84 31.99
N GLU A 30 11.00 -0.53 31.72
CA GLU A 30 12.02 0.43 32.13
C GLU A 30 11.75 1.02 33.52
N ALA A 31 10.48 1.20 33.89
CA ALA A 31 10.08 1.75 35.19
C ALA A 31 10.47 0.87 36.40
N LYS A 32 10.83 -0.41 36.18
CA LYS A 32 11.35 -1.30 37.22
C LYS A 32 12.85 -1.09 37.54
N ARG A 33 13.59 -0.34 36.71
CA ARG A 33 15.06 -0.25 36.81
C ARG A 33 15.60 0.96 37.58
N ASP A 34 14.77 1.90 38.02
CA ASP A 34 15.27 3.08 38.72
C ASP A 34 14.45 3.43 39.99
N PRO A 35 14.90 3.03 41.19
CA PRO A 35 14.28 3.39 42.45
C PRO A 35 14.42 4.89 42.79
N HIS A 36 15.27 5.64 42.07
CA HIS A 36 15.69 6.99 42.46
C HIS A 36 14.95 8.14 41.75
N ARG A 37 14.11 7.85 40.74
CA ARG A 37 13.22 8.86 40.13
C ARG A 37 11.89 9.01 40.88
N ARG A 38 11.93 9.20 42.21
CA ARG A 38 10.77 9.75 42.94
C ARG A 38 10.76 11.27 42.78
N PHE A 39 10.18 11.73 41.67
CA PHE A 39 9.79 13.13 41.55
C PHE A 39 8.81 13.48 42.69
N ARG A 40 9.18 14.55 43.39
CA ARG A 40 8.49 15.25 44.47
C ARG A 40 6.96 15.15 44.37
N ALA A 41 6.37 14.25 45.14
CA ALA A 41 4.93 14.11 45.25
C ALA A 41 4.34 15.31 46.01
N ILE A 42 3.41 16.01 45.37
CA ILE A 42 2.45 16.90 46.05
C ILE A 42 1.64 16.02 47.01
N ARG A 43 1.65 16.39 48.31
CA ARG A 43 0.79 15.76 49.33
C ARG A 43 -0.68 16.00 48.96
N GLY A 44 -1.45 14.92 48.82
CA GLY A 44 -2.93 14.98 48.80
C GLY A 44 -3.61 14.36 47.58
N GLY A 45 -2.89 14.09 46.49
CA GLY A 45 -3.47 13.42 45.33
C GLY A 45 -3.36 11.90 45.45
N ARG A 46 -4.43 11.20 45.84
CA ARG A 46 -4.61 9.79 45.45
C ARG A 46 -4.84 9.76 43.94
N ALA A 47 -3.76 9.88 43.16
CA ALA A 47 -3.77 9.49 41.76
C ALA A 47 -3.96 7.98 41.75
N MET A 48 -5.22 7.56 41.72
CA MET A 48 -5.60 6.21 41.37
C MET A 48 -5.10 6.01 39.95
N ALA A 49 -3.87 5.53 39.81
CA ALA A 49 -3.28 5.17 38.54
C ALA A 49 -4.21 4.10 37.97
N ARG A 50 -5.11 4.52 37.08
CA ARG A 50 -5.91 3.61 36.27
C ARG A 50 -4.92 2.97 35.32
N HIS A 51 -4.35 1.86 35.77
CA HIS A 51 -3.52 0.93 35.01
C HIS A 51 -4.41 0.13 34.03
N VAL A 52 -5.18 0.84 33.22
CA VAL A 52 -5.87 0.26 32.08
C VAL A 52 -5.29 0.97 30.87
N PRO A 53 -4.74 0.24 29.90
CA PRO A 53 -4.07 0.87 28.78
C PRO A 53 -5.11 1.66 28.00
N VAL A 54 -4.93 2.99 27.96
CA VAL A 54 -5.87 3.94 27.38
C VAL A 54 -6.05 3.67 25.89
N GLY A 55 -7.31 3.66 25.44
CA GLY A 55 -7.69 3.45 24.04
C GLY A 55 -8.69 2.30 23.86
N ARG A 56 -9.29 2.23 22.67
CA ARG A 56 -10.10 1.08 22.23
C ARG A 56 -9.17 0.02 21.68
N TRP A 57 -9.20 -1.15 22.30
CA TRP A 57 -8.48 -2.34 21.83
C TRP A 57 -9.41 -3.23 21.02
N SER A 58 -8.91 -3.79 19.93
CA SER A 58 -9.65 -4.72 19.06
C SER A 58 -8.77 -5.91 18.69
N LEU A 59 -9.40 -7.07 18.48
CA LEU A 59 -8.69 -8.25 17.99
C LEU A 59 -8.18 -7.98 16.58
N LEU A 60 -6.88 -8.21 16.36
CA LEU A 60 -6.33 -8.31 15.03
C LEU A 60 -6.76 -9.66 14.47
N ARG A 61 -7.85 -9.67 13.70
CA ARG A 61 -8.24 -10.87 12.96
C ARG A 61 -7.15 -11.16 11.95
N GLU A 62 -6.55 -12.34 12.04
CA GLU A 62 -5.59 -12.78 11.05
C GLU A 62 -6.28 -12.74 9.68
N ALA A 63 -5.76 -11.92 8.76
CA ALA A 63 -6.13 -11.97 7.35
C ALA A 63 -5.57 -13.26 6.68
N GLY A 64 -5.42 -14.34 7.44
CA GLY A 64 -4.55 -15.47 7.17
C GLY A 64 -5.23 -16.62 6.44
N ASP A 65 -6.52 -16.85 6.66
CA ASP A 65 -7.20 -17.97 6.03
C ASP A 65 -7.64 -17.59 4.59
N PRO A 66 -7.18 -18.30 3.55
CA PRO A 66 -7.66 -18.09 2.17
C PRO A 66 -9.18 -18.22 2.05
N GLY A 67 -9.82 -18.99 2.95
CA GLY A 67 -11.27 -19.06 3.09
C GLY A 67 -11.88 -17.74 3.60
N ASP A 68 -11.28 -17.13 4.62
CA ASP A 68 -11.84 -15.93 5.25
C ASP A 68 -11.69 -14.64 4.40
N ARG A 69 -10.78 -14.66 3.43
CA ARG A 69 -10.64 -13.57 2.44
C ARG A 69 -11.76 -13.56 1.39
N GLN A 70 -12.42 -14.70 1.16
CA GLN A 70 -13.69 -14.74 0.42
C GLN A 70 -14.86 -14.26 1.30
N THR A 71 -14.70 -14.29 2.62
CA THR A 71 -15.65 -13.79 3.62
C THR A 71 -15.44 -12.32 3.99
N ALA A 72 -14.44 -11.63 3.42
CA ALA A 72 -14.38 -10.17 3.50
C ALA A 72 -15.73 -9.65 2.99
N GLY A 73 -16.44 -8.91 3.84
CA GLY A 73 -17.79 -8.45 3.52
C GLY A 73 -17.80 -7.75 2.15
N PRO A 74 -18.92 -7.80 1.41
CA PRO A 74 -19.00 -7.26 0.05
C PRO A 74 -18.48 -5.82 -0.06
N ASP A 75 -18.68 -5.01 0.98
CA ASP A 75 -18.21 -3.63 1.07
C ASP A 75 -16.68 -3.51 1.15
N ALA A 76 -16.00 -4.44 1.83
CA ALA A 76 -14.55 -4.46 1.94
C ALA A 76 -13.90 -4.80 0.58
N VAL A 77 -14.49 -5.74 -0.15
CA VAL A 77 -14.04 -6.12 -1.49
C VAL A 77 -14.27 -4.97 -2.48
N GLU A 78 -15.43 -4.30 -2.42
CA GLU A 78 -15.69 -3.12 -3.25
C GLU A 78 -14.72 -1.97 -2.93
N THR A 79 -14.41 -1.76 -1.65
CA THR A 79 -13.41 -0.77 -1.22
C THR A 79 -12.03 -1.08 -1.80
N MET A 80 -11.59 -2.34 -1.73
CA MET A 80 -10.32 -2.77 -2.33
C MET A 80 -10.32 -2.58 -3.86
N ALA A 81 -11.42 -2.95 -4.53
CA ALA A 81 -11.57 -2.79 -5.97
C ALA A 81 -11.44 -1.32 -6.40
N ARG A 82 -12.06 -0.40 -5.66
CA ARG A 82 -11.94 1.06 -5.86
C ARG A 82 -10.54 1.56 -5.54
N GLN A 83 -9.87 1.02 -4.53
CA GLN A 83 -8.48 1.36 -4.21
C GLN A 83 -7.54 0.98 -5.36
N LEU A 84 -7.72 -0.20 -5.97
CA LEU A 84 -6.92 -0.63 -7.13
C LEU A 84 -7.14 0.32 -8.32
N LEU A 85 -8.37 0.71 -8.61
CA LEU A 85 -8.68 1.67 -9.66
C LEU A 85 -8.00 3.03 -9.42
N ARG A 86 -8.06 3.56 -8.20
CA ARG A 86 -7.40 4.83 -7.85
C ARG A 86 -5.88 4.74 -7.91
N ARG A 87 -5.30 3.59 -7.56
CA ARG A 87 -3.84 3.37 -7.56
C ARG A 87 -3.29 3.28 -8.97
N TYR A 88 -3.96 2.56 -9.86
CA TYR A 88 -3.43 2.22 -11.19
C TYR A 88 -4.07 2.99 -12.34
N GLY A 89 -5.26 3.57 -12.14
CA GLY A 89 -6.07 4.20 -13.18
C GLY A 89 -6.75 3.17 -14.09
N VAL A 90 -5.98 2.20 -14.59
CA VAL A 90 -6.43 1.04 -15.37
C VAL A 90 -6.10 -0.25 -14.63
N VAL A 91 -7.08 -1.14 -14.50
CA VAL A 91 -6.93 -2.44 -13.84
C VAL A 91 -7.18 -3.55 -14.85
N LEU A 92 -6.25 -4.51 -14.88
CA LEU A 92 -6.32 -5.75 -15.66
C LEU A 92 -5.88 -6.94 -14.81
N ARG A 93 -6.17 -8.16 -15.25
CA ARG A 93 -5.89 -9.38 -14.49
C ARG A 93 -4.41 -9.52 -14.09
N ASP A 94 -3.48 -9.30 -15.03
CA ASP A 94 -2.05 -9.55 -14.80
C ASP A 94 -1.45 -8.63 -13.73
N LEU A 95 -2.05 -7.45 -13.55
CA LEU A 95 -1.65 -6.48 -12.54
C LEU A 95 -1.81 -7.03 -11.11
N LEU A 96 -2.75 -7.96 -10.89
CA LEU A 96 -2.95 -8.60 -9.58
C LEU A 96 -1.73 -9.40 -9.14
N ALA A 97 -0.81 -9.77 -10.04
CA ALA A 97 0.44 -10.43 -9.67
C ALA A 97 1.36 -9.56 -8.78
N ARG A 98 1.08 -8.24 -8.67
CA ARG A 98 1.72 -7.31 -7.73
C ARG A 98 1.02 -7.25 -6.37
N GLU A 99 -0.26 -7.59 -6.31
CA GLU A 99 -1.15 -7.40 -5.16
C GLU A 99 -1.43 -8.72 -4.45
N THR A 100 -0.52 -9.13 -3.57
CA THR A 100 -0.60 -10.42 -2.86
C THR A 100 -1.86 -10.58 -2.00
N ARG A 101 -2.51 -9.48 -1.63
CA ARG A 101 -3.73 -9.45 -0.81
C ARG A 101 -4.99 -9.10 -1.62
N ALA A 102 -4.90 -9.00 -2.94
CA ALA A 102 -6.07 -8.71 -3.76
C ALA A 102 -7.06 -9.89 -3.74
N PRO A 103 -8.38 -9.62 -3.75
CA PRO A 103 -9.39 -10.61 -4.05
C PRO A 103 -9.15 -11.26 -5.42
N SER A 104 -9.74 -12.44 -5.64
CA SER A 104 -9.64 -13.11 -6.93
C SER A 104 -10.16 -12.23 -8.07
N TRP A 105 -9.57 -12.35 -9.27
CA TRP A 105 -10.03 -11.62 -10.45
C TRP A 105 -11.53 -11.83 -10.71
N ARG A 106 -12.04 -13.05 -10.49
CA ARG A 106 -13.46 -13.38 -10.65
C ARG A 106 -14.35 -12.56 -9.72
N THR A 107 -13.93 -12.38 -8.47
CA THR A 107 -14.64 -11.56 -7.48
C THR A 107 -14.63 -10.08 -7.89
N LEU A 108 -13.48 -9.56 -8.29
CA LEU A 108 -13.34 -8.18 -8.74
C LEU A 108 -14.16 -7.90 -10.01
N LEU A 109 -14.23 -8.84 -10.94
CA LEU A 109 -14.96 -8.70 -12.20
C LEU A 109 -16.45 -8.38 -11.98
N GLY A 110 -17.11 -9.05 -11.03
CA GLY A 110 -18.50 -8.77 -10.69
C GLY A 110 -18.72 -7.36 -10.12
N ILE A 111 -17.74 -6.84 -9.38
CA ILE A 111 -17.77 -5.48 -8.84
C ILE A 111 -17.52 -4.47 -9.96
N TYR A 112 -16.50 -4.69 -10.78
CA TYR A 112 -16.16 -3.78 -11.88
C TYR A 112 -17.28 -3.67 -12.92
N ARG A 113 -17.91 -4.78 -13.31
CA ARG A 113 -19.09 -4.75 -14.19
C ARG A 113 -20.27 -3.98 -13.58
N ARG A 114 -20.46 -4.07 -12.26
CA ARG A 114 -21.50 -3.28 -11.55
C ARG A 114 -21.16 -1.79 -11.53
N LEU A 115 -19.89 -1.45 -11.30
CA LEU A 115 -19.42 -0.07 -11.34
C LEU A 115 -19.53 0.52 -12.75
N GLU A 116 -19.24 -0.28 -13.77
CA GLU A 116 -19.41 0.10 -15.17
C GLU A 116 -20.89 0.31 -15.53
N ALA A 117 -21.77 -0.59 -15.11
CA ALA A 117 -23.22 -0.43 -15.31
C ALA A 117 -23.77 0.83 -14.63
N ARG A 118 -23.15 1.26 -13.52
CA ARG A 118 -23.44 2.54 -12.85
C ARG A 118 -22.81 3.77 -13.54
N GLY A 119 -21.99 3.56 -14.58
CA GLY A 119 -21.28 4.60 -15.30
C GLY A 119 -20.08 5.19 -14.55
N GLU A 120 -19.70 4.62 -13.40
CA GLU A 120 -18.61 5.11 -12.56
C GLU A 120 -17.22 4.82 -13.17
N ILE A 121 -17.12 3.74 -13.93
CA ILE A 121 -15.90 3.32 -14.63
C ILE A 121 -16.20 2.92 -16.06
N ARG A 122 -15.16 2.68 -16.86
CA ARG A 122 -15.28 2.21 -18.25
C ARG A 122 -14.63 0.86 -18.41
N GLY A 123 -15.35 -0.13 -18.93
CA GLY A 123 -14.78 -1.38 -19.43
C GLY A 123 -14.29 -1.20 -20.87
N GLY A 124 -13.24 -1.94 -21.24
CA GLY A 124 -12.70 -1.92 -22.59
C GLY A 124 -11.30 -2.51 -22.71
N ARG A 125 -10.59 -2.09 -23.76
CA ARG A 125 -9.19 -2.40 -24.02
C ARG A 125 -8.43 -1.09 -24.12
N PHE A 126 -7.68 -0.77 -23.07
CA PHE A 126 -6.95 0.50 -22.95
C PHE A 126 -5.45 0.31 -23.16
N VAL A 127 -4.93 -0.85 -22.72
CA VAL A 127 -3.53 -1.24 -22.85
C VAL A 127 -3.42 -2.43 -23.80
N ASP A 128 -2.55 -2.30 -24.80
CA ASP A 128 -2.27 -3.37 -25.77
C ASP A 128 -1.31 -4.42 -25.21
N GLY A 129 -1.24 -5.60 -25.84
CA GLY A 129 -0.35 -6.70 -25.43
C GLY A 129 -0.87 -7.54 -24.26
N PHE A 130 -2.00 -7.16 -23.65
CA PHE A 130 -2.65 -7.92 -22.57
C PHE A 130 -4.02 -8.44 -23.00
N THR A 131 -4.37 -9.62 -22.49
CA THR A 131 -5.64 -10.29 -22.79
C THR A 131 -6.67 -10.08 -21.69
N GLY A 132 -7.95 -10.22 -22.04
CA GLY A 132 -9.07 -10.10 -21.11
C GLY A 132 -9.65 -8.69 -20.98
N GLU A 133 -10.66 -8.58 -20.12
CA GLU A 133 -11.34 -7.33 -19.79
C GLU A 133 -10.43 -6.40 -18.99
N GLN A 134 -10.47 -5.11 -19.30
CA GLN A 134 -9.80 -4.06 -18.55
C GLN A 134 -10.82 -3.03 -18.11
N PHE A 135 -10.59 -2.45 -16.94
CA PHE A 135 -11.47 -1.43 -16.37
C PHE A 135 -10.66 -0.20 -16.01
N ALA A 136 -11.16 0.98 -16.36
CA ALA A 136 -10.47 2.23 -16.14
C ALA A 136 -11.40 3.27 -15.53
N LEU A 137 -10.82 4.14 -14.69
CA LEU A 137 -11.48 5.38 -14.29
C LEU A 137 -11.67 6.30 -15.52
N PRO A 138 -12.78 7.04 -15.64
CA PRO A 138 -13.00 7.95 -16.76
C PRO A 138 -11.84 8.95 -16.96
N GLU A 139 -11.33 9.51 -15.86
CA GLU A 139 -10.18 10.41 -15.85
C GLU A 139 -8.89 9.74 -16.35
N ALA A 140 -8.70 8.44 -16.08
CA ALA A 140 -7.56 7.69 -16.58
C ALA A 140 -7.65 7.50 -18.10
N VAL A 141 -8.85 7.25 -18.63
CA VAL A 141 -9.09 7.16 -20.09
C VAL A 141 -8.79 8.50 -20.77
N GLU A 142 -9.20 9.61 -20.16
CA GLU A 142 -8.90 10.95 -20.68
C GLU A 142 -7.40 11.25 -20.66
N ALA A 143 -6.69 10.89 -19.59
CA ALA A 143 -5.24 11.02 -19.48
C ALA A 143 -4.52 10.22 -20.58
N LEU A 144 -4.91 8.96 -20.81
CA LEU A 144 -4.34 8.13 -21.88
C LEU A 144 -4.57 8.76 -23.27
N ARG A 145 -5.76 9.30 -23.52
CA ARG A 145 -6.06 10.01 -24.78
C ARG A 145 -5.21 11.28 -24.93
N ALA A 146 -4.94 12.00 -23.84
CA ALA A 146 -4.10 13.18 -23.84
C ALA A 146 -2.63 12.84 -24.14
N ILE A 147 -2.08 11.80 -23.50
CA ILE A 147 -0.72 11.30 -23.75
C ILE A 147 -0.58 10.90 -25.22
N ARG A 148 -1.54 10.15 -25.77
CA ARG A 148 -1.53 9.75 -27.20
C ARG A 148 -1.45 10.95 -28.16
N ARG A 149 -1.99 12.12 -27.80
CA ARG A 149 -1.93 13.34 -28.61
C ARG A 149 -0.59 14.08 -28.48
N LYS A 150 0.07 14.00 -27.33
CA LYS A 150 1.36 14.65 -27.05
C LYS A 150 2.53 13.84 -27.61
N ARG A 151 2.51 13.48 -28.91
CA ARG A 151 3.40 12.51 -29.57
C ARG A 151 4.92 12.71 -29.41
N ASP A 152 5.38 13.77 -28.73
CA ASP A 152 6.79 14.10 -28.53
C ASP A 152 7.12 14.25 -27.04
N GLY A 153 8.02 13.38 -26.57
CA GLY A 153 8.65 13.46 -25.26
C GLY A 153 9.43 12.19 -25.00
N GLN A 154 10.68 12.33 -24.52
CA GLN A 154 11.37 11.24 -23.81
C GLN A 154 11.22 11.52 -22.32
N GLU A 155 10.04 11.21 -21.78
CA GLU A 155 9.76 11.47 -20.38
C GLU A 155 10.45 10.41 -19.52
N ALA A 156 11.54 10.83 -18.88
CA ALA A 156 12.21 10.02 -17.89
C ALA A 156 11.48 10.11 -16.54
N VAL A 157 11.07 8.99 -15.96
CA VAL A 157 10.44 8.90 -14.64
C VAL A 157 11.21 7.91 -13.77
N LEU A 158 11.59 8.33 -12.56
CA LEU A 158 12.26 7.46 -11.59
C LEU A 158 11.25 6.94 -10.58
N VAL A 159 11.14 5.62 -10.46
CA VAL A 159 10.21 4.95 -9.55
C VAL A 159 11.00 4.10 -8.57
N SER A 160 10.70 4.20 -7.27
CA SER A 160 11.32 3.34 -6.26
C SER A 160 10.93 1.88 -6.48
N ALA A 161 11.84 0.92 -6.24
CA ALA A 161 11.49 -0.50 -6.29
C ALA A 161 10.38 -0.87 -5.30
N ALA A 162 10.27 -0.14 -4.18
CA ALA A 162 9.24 -0.32 -3.17
C ALA A 162 7.86 0.21 -3.60
N ASP A 163 7.81 1.05 -4.65
CA ASP A 163 6.58 1.68 -5.11
C ASP A 163 5.61 0.64 -5.73
N PRO A 164 4.29 0.79 -5.54
CA PRO A 164 3.32 -0.06 -6.24
C PRO A 164 3.38 0.04 -7.78
N LEU A 165 3.86 1.16 -8.33
CA LEU A 165 4.03 1.37 -9.77
C LEU A 165 5.26 0.68 -10.36
N ASN A 166 6.08 0.03 -9.53
CA ASN A 166 7.10 -0.90 -10.02
C ASN A 166 6.43 -2.16 -10.60
N LEU A 167 6.24 -2.16 -11.92
CA LEU A 167 5.58 -3.22 -12.68
C LEU A 167 6.56 -3.97 -13.62
N VAL A 168 7.88 -3.83 -13.40
CA VAL A 168 8.91 -4.56 -14.14
C VAL A 168 8.77 -6.06 -13.92
N GLY A 169 8.77 -6.84 -15.00
CA GLY A 169 8.54 -8.28 -14.96
C GLY A 169 7.10 -8.66 -14.60
N ILE A 170 6.16 -7.70 -14.73
CA ILE A 170 4.72 -7.91 -14.63
C ILE A 170 4.04 -7.39 -15.90
N LEU A 171 4.08 -6.06 -16.10
CA LEU A 171 3.53 -5.42 -17.31
C LEU A 171 4.63 -4.99 -18.26
N THR A 172 5.78 -4.57 -17.75
CA THR A 172 6.91 -4.17 -18.58
C THR A 172 7.98 -5.26 -18.64
N PRO A 173 8.75 -5.36 -19.73
CA PRO A 173 9.82 -6.35 -19.84
C PRO A 173 10.89 -6.18 -18.76
N GLY A 174 11.60 -7.26 -18.46
CA GLY A 174 12.70 -7.29 -17.50
C GLY A 174 12.47 -8.23 -16.32
N SER A 175 13.51 -8.40 -15.50
CA SER A 175 13.43 -9.21 -14.28
C SER A 175 12.76 -8.42 -13.15
N ARG A 176 11.98 -9.10 -12.31
CA ARG A 176 11.34 -8.47 -11.15
C ARG A 176 12.39 -7.86 -10.23
N VAL A 177 12.19 -6.60 -9.85
CA VAL A 177 13.02 -5.89 -8.88
C VAL A 177 12.39 -6.00 -7.50
N SER A 178 13.14 -6.47 -6.51
CA SER A 178 12.64 -6.64 -5.15
C SER A 178 12.27 -5.29 -4.52
N PRO A 179 11.08 -5.16 -3.89
CA PRO A 179 10.70 -3.97 -3.11
C PRO A 179 11.64 -3.66 -1.95
N LEU A 180 12.38 -4.67 -1.46
CA LEU A 180 13.29 -4.55 -0.31
C LEU A 180 14.74 -4.27 -0.72
N SER A 181 15.01 -4.11 -2.02
CA SER A 181 16.38 -3.90 -2.54
C SER A 181 16.95 -2.51 -2.25
N GLY A 182 16.10 -1.53 -1.93
CA GLY A 182 16.51 -0.11 -1.86
C GLY A 182 16.85 0.52 -3.22
N GLN A 183 16.63 -0.20 -4.32
CA GLN A 183 16.88 0.27 -5.67
C GLN A 183 15.72 1.11 -6.22
N ALA A 184 15.94 1.75 -7.36
CA ALA A 184 14.92 2.41 -8.16
C ALA A 184 15.05 1.96 -9.64
N VAL A 185 13.97 2.14 -10.37
CA VAL A 185 13.85 1.87 -11.80
C VAL A 185 13.67 3.19 -12.53
N LEU A 186 14.53 3.45 -13.50
CA LEU A 186 14.37 4.55 -14.44
C LEU A 186 13.51 4.07 -15.61
N TYR A 187 12.40 4.73 -15.83
CA TYR A 187 11.52 4.56 -16.99
C TYR A 187 11.76 5.69 -17.98
N VAL A 188 11.80 5.37 -19.27
CA VAL A 188 11.73 6.35 -20.36
C VAL A 188 10.55 5.95 -21.23
N ASP A 189 9.56 6.84 -21.34
CA ASP A 189 8.33 6.60 -22.10
C ASP A 189 7.60 5.30 -21.68
N GLY A 190 7.64 5.01 -20.38
CA GLY A 190 7.03 3.82 -19.79
C GLY A 190 7.88 2.53 -19.91
N MET A 191 9.03 2.57 -20.59
CA MET A 191 9.93 1.42 -20.69
C MET A 191 11.03 1.47 -19.62
N PRO A 192 11.24 0.40 -18.85
CA PRO A 192 12.33 0.36 -17.87
C PRO A 192 13.67 0.27 -18.59
N VAL A 193 14.54 1.26 -18.37
CA VAL A 193 15.85 1.35 -19.04
C VAL A 193 17.02 1.00 -18.13
N GLU A 194 16.93 1.32 -16.84
CA GLU A 194 18.02 1.10 -15.88
C GLU A 194 17.46 0.83 -14.48
N VAL A 195 18.13 -0.05 -13.72
CA VAL A 195 17.83 -0.35 -12.31
C VAL A 195 19.09 -0.13 -11.49
N GLY A 196 18.99 0.58 -10.39
CA GLY A 196 20.17 0.90 -9.58
C GLY A 196 19.85 1.75 -8.36
N GLU A 197 20.90 2.31 -7.75
CA GLU A 197 20.75 3.18 -6.59
C GLU A 197 20.06 4.51 -6.98
N PRO A 198 19.04 4.97 -6.23
CA PRO A 198 18.24 6.13 -6.62
C PRO A 198 19.05 7.40 -6.90
N HIS A 199 20.11 7.66 -6.12
CA HIS A 199 20.93 8.86 -6.26
C HIS A 199 21.77 8.85 -7.55
N ARG A 200 22.26 7.68 -7.98
CA ARG A 200 23.01 7.52 -9.24
C ARG A 200 22.11 7.71 -10.45
N LEU A 201 20.90 7.15 -10.41
CA LEU A 201 19.91 7.30 -11.48
C LEU A 201 19.42 8.73 -11.62
N ARG A 202 19.28 9.47 -10.51
CA ARG A 202 18.93 10.90 -10.55
C ARG A 202 20.01 11.75 -11.21
N ALA A 203 21.29 11.51 -10.89
CA ALA A 203 22.39 12.24 -11.52
C ALA A 203 22.38 12.04 -13.04
N ARG A 204 22.29 10.79 -13.50
CA ARG A 204 22.22 10.46 -14.94
C ARG A 204 21.01 11.04 -15.66
N ARG A 205 19.84 11.07 -15.00
CA ARG A 205 18.64 11.72 -15.58
C ARG A 205 18.89 13.20 -15.85
N LEU A 206 19.60 13.90 -14.96
CA LEU A 206 19.92 15.31 -15.13
C LEU A 206 20.99 15.52 -16.21
N ASP A 207 21.98 14.63 -16.30
CA ASP A 207 23.04 14.71 -17.31
C ASP A 207 22.49 14.47 -18.73
N GLY A 208 21.63 13.47 -18.92
CA GLY A 208 20.96 13.20 -20.21
C GLY A 208 19.93 14.25 -20.66
N LEU A 209 19.56 15.18 -19.76
CA LEU A 209 18.76 16.37 -20.07
C LEU A 209 19.65 17.59 -20.42
N ARG A 210 20.95 17.57 -20.10
CA ARG A 210 21.91 18.65 -20.37
C ARG A 210 22.64 18.49 -21.71
N GLU A 211 22.71 17.27 -22.25
CA GLU A 211 23.33 16.98 -23.55
C GLU A 211 22.36 17.13 -24.74
N ARG A 212 21.19 17.78 -24.53
CA ARG A 212 20.18 18.10 -25.55
C ARG A 212 19.89 19.59 -25.55
#